data_AF-A0A922M7L0-F1
#
_entry.id   AF-A0A922M7L0-F1
#
_cell.length_a   1.000
_cell.length_b   1.000
_cell.length_c   1.000
_cell.angle_alpha   90.00
_cell.angle_beta   90.00
_cell.angle_gamma   90.00
#
_symmetry.space_group_name_H-M   'P 1'
#
loop_
_entity.id
_entity.type
_entity.pdbx_description
1 polymer ?
#
loop_
_entity_poly.entity_id
_entity_poly.type
_entity_poly.pdbx_seq_one_letter_code
_entity_poly.pdbx_strand_id
1 'polypeptide(L)'
;MQNSWLLAELKTLLKIAQPRIAFCQKELLEVHEKIVEELDLNTEVICFDEGRRSLASFIEKYDDKDDQEEFLPTIFDRNKINMWLISTGGTSGVIKLAAFTHTVFLRKLELLGKLFSTNSQHFTERKGENKMGINLSPVQWVSGTFNAISMPLLQQTKLQTSNPPTTDHVIDMINKYKLVDPETGKEITEPNVPGEMWTKGASMSVSSTCILRPLKACDTLEYWHLLLL
;
A
#
# COMPACT_ATOMS: atom_id res chain seq x y z
N MET A 1 24.81 8.65 10.15
CA MET A 1 24.32 8.06 11.43
C MET A 1 22.94 7.38 11.30
N GLN A 2 22.37 7.25 10.09
CA GLN A 2 20.98 6.84 9.88
C GLN A 2 20.75 5.32 9.63
N ASN A 3 21.79 4.49 9.72
CA ASN A 3 21.75 3.09 9.22
C ASN A 3 21.82 1.99 10.29
N SER A 4 22.13 2.29 11.57
CA SER A 4 22.32 1.23 12.59
C SER A 4 21.00 0.64 13.10
N TRP A 5 19.98 1.48 13.27
CA TRP A 5 18.67 1.07 13.78
C TRP A 5 17.88 0.27 12.75
N LEU A 6 17.81 0.75 11.49
CA LEU A 6 17.19 0.03 10.38
C LEU A 6 17.75 -1.38 10.21
N LEU A 7 19.07 -1.54 10.36
CA LEU A 7 19.76 -2.83 10.29
C LEU A 7 19.32 -3.77 11.42
N ALA A 8 19.25 -3.27 12.66
CA ALA A 8 18.85 -4.06 13.82
C ALA A 8 17.39 -4.53 13.72
N GLU A 9 16.51 -3.66 13.22
CA GLU A 9 15.11 -4.00 13.01
C GLU A 9 14.94 -5.01 11.88
N LEU A 10 15.59 -4.81 10.73
CA LEU A 10 15.56 -5.75 9.61
C LEU A 10 16.08 -7.13 10.02
N LYS A 11 17.20 -7.17 10.77
CA LYS A 11 17.76 -8.43 11.32
C LYS A 11 16.77 -9.12 12.25
N THR A 12 16.10 -8.37 13.12
CA THR A 12 15.08 -8.91 14.02
C THR A 12 13.88 -9.46 13.24
N LEU A 13 13.42 -8.74 12.21
CA LEU A 13 12.30 -9.16 11.37
C LEU A 13 12.62 -10.44 10.59
N LEU A 14 13.77 -10.51 9.92
CA LEU A 14 14.17 -11.72 9.18
C LEU A 14 14.36 -12.92 10.11
N LYS A 15 14.87 -12.70 11.33
CA LYS A 15 15.00 -13.76 12.34
C LYS A 15 13.65 -14.31 12.79
N ILE A 16 12.62 -13.46 12.93
CA ILE A 16 11.28 -13.87 13.37
C ILE A 16 10.49 -14.49 12.20
N ALA A 17 10.52 -13.85 11.03
CA ALA A 17 9.70 -14.23 9.88
C ALA A 17 10.29 -15.40 9.07
N GLN A 18 11.62 -15.58 9.09
CA GLN A 18 12.36 -16.61 8.35
C GLN A 18 11.84 -16.82 6.91
N PRO A 19 11.78 -15.75 6.10
CA PRO A 19 11.15 -15.84 4.78
C PRO A 19 11.97 -16.71 3.82
N ARG A 20 11.31 -17.39 2.88
CA ARG A 20 12.00 -18.10 1.79
C ARG A 20 12.50 -17.17 0.69
N ILE A 21 11.80 -16.07 0.48
CA ILE A 21 12.12 -15.05 -0.53
C ILE A 21 11.99 -13.69 0.15
N ALA A 22 12.96 -12.80 -0.09
CA ALA A 22 12.90 -11.43 0.41
C ALA A 22 13.10 -10.41 -0.70
N PHE A 23 12.17 -9.46 -0.85
CA PHE A 23 12.26 -8.39 -1.83
C PHE A 23 12.85 -7.11 -1.20
N CYS A 24 13.69 -6.39 -1.93
CA CYS A 24 14.30 -5.15 -1.47
C CYS A 24 14.60 -4.17 -2.62
N GLN A 25 14.85 -2.91 -2.27
CA GLN A 25 15.42 -1.91 -3.20
C GLN A 25 16.91 -2.20 -3.41
N LYS A 26 17.47 -1.79 -4.57
CA LYS A 26 18.86 -2.05 -4.93
C LYS A 26 19.89 -1.62 -3.89
N GLU A 27 19.66 -0.48 -3.24
CA GLU A 27 20.55 0.10 -2.25
C GLU A 27 20.64 -0.76 -0.98
N LEU A 28 19.67 -1.66 -0.76
CA LEU A 28 19.59 -2.53 0.41
C LEU A 28 19.97 -3.98 0.11
N LEU A 29 20.32 -4.33 -1.14
CA LEU A 29 20.59 -5.71 -1.55
C LEU A 29 21.73 -6.34 -0.73
N GLU A 30 22.88 -5.69 -0.66
CA GLU A 30 24.05 -6.19 0.09
C GLU A 30 23.75 -6.31 1.60
N VAL A 31 22.94 -5.39 2.12
CA VAL A 31 22.53 -5.41 3.52
C VAL A 31 21.65 -6.64 3.82
N HIS A 32 20.69 -6.94 2.95
CA HIS A 32 19.83 -8.11 3.11
C HIS A 32 20.62 -9.41 3.03
N GLU A 33 21.52 -9.53 2.04
CA GLU A 33 22.35 -10.74 1.89
C GLU A 33 23.25 -10.99 3.09
N LYS A 34 23.89 -9.93 3.59
CA LYS A 34 24.73 -10.03 4.78
C LYS A 34 23.92 -10.51 6.00
N ILE A 35 22.71 -9.99 6.19
CA ILE A 35 21.86 -10.43 7.32
C ILE A 35 21.41 -11.88 7.13
N VAL A 36 21.03 -12.27 5.91
CA VAL A 36 20.61 -13.64 5.58
C VAL A 36 21.75 -14.63 5.86
N GLU A 37 22.98 -14.29 5.47
CA GLU A 37 24.18 -15.08 5.76
C GLU A 37 24.47 -15.13 7.27
N GLU A 38 24.45 -13.98 7.97
CA GLU A 38 24.68 -13.91 9.41
C GLU A 38 23.66 -14.70 10.25
N LEU A 39 22.43 -14.84 9.74
CA LEU A 39 21.36 -15.58 10.40
C LEU A 39 21.24 -17.04 9.91
N ASP A 40 22.09 -17.46 8.98
CA ASP A 40 22.06 -18.80 8.35
C ASP A 40 20.66 -19.14 7.79
N LEU A 41 20.05 -18.19 7.07
CA LEU A 41 18.72 -18.36 6.48
C LEU A 41 18.81 -18.86 5.03
N ASN A 42 17.92 -19.77 4.65
CA ASN A 42 17.73 -20.19 3.24
C ASN A 42 16.82 -19.20 2.47
N THR A 43 17.10 -17.91 2.59
CA THR A 43 16.31 -16.83 1.98
C THR A 43 16.93 -16.40 0.65
N GLU A 44 16.16 -16.44 -0.44
CA GLU A 44 16.57 -15.84 -1.72
C GLU A 44 16.22 -14.35 -1.73
N VAL A 45 17.23 -13.48 -1.80
CA VAL A 45 17.03 -12.02 -1.82
C VAL A 45 16.90 -11.53 -3.26
N ILE A 46 15.77 -10.87 -3.57
CA ILE A 46 15.41 -10.32 -4.88
C ILE A 46 15.32 -8.80 -4.79
N CYS A 47 15.76 -8.12 -5.84
CA CYS A 47 15.81 -6.67 -5.95
C CYS A 47 14.76 -6.16 -6.94
N PHE A 48 14.03 -5.09 -6.61
CA PHE A 48 13.05 -4.52 -7.54
C PHE A 48 13.71 -3.89 -8.79
N ASP A 49 14.90 -3.34 -8.65
CA ASP A 49 15.62 -2.68 -9.75
C ASP A 49 16.48 -3.65 -10.58
N GLU A 50 17.01 -3.14 -11.69
CA GLU A 50 17.92 -3.86 -12.58
C GLU A 50 19.23 -4.29 -11.88
N GLY A 51 19.69 -5.50 -12.21
CA GLY A 51 20.94 -6.05 -11.74
C GLY A 51 20.92 -7.56 -11.55
N ARG A 52 21.94 -8.08 -10.85
CA ARG A 52 22.23 -9.52 -10.70
C ARG A 52 21.13 -10.37 -10.04
N ARG A 53 20.24 -9.76 -9.26
CA ARG A 53 19.12 -10.43 -8.57
C ARG A 53 17.81 -9.68 -8.80
N SER A 54 17.63 -9.15 -10.01
CA SER A 54 16.44 -8.35 -10.33
C SER A 54 15.17 -9.17 -10.32
N LEU A 55 14.04 -8.53 -9.99
CA LEU A 55 12.71 -9.11 -10.07
C LEU A 55 12.39 -9.61 -11.48
N ALA A 56 12.82 -8.87 -12.50
CA ALA A 56 12.66 -9.28 -13.90
C ALA A 56 13.32 -10.64 -14.17
N SER A 57 14.59 -10.80 -13.78
CA SER A 57 15.31 -12.08 -13.93
C SER A 57 14.71 -13.21 -13.08
N PHE A 58 14.13 -12.86 -11.92
CA PHE A 58 13.44 -13.83 -11.07
C PHE A 58 12.14 -14.32 -11.71
N ILE A 59 11.33 -13.42 -12.28
CA ILE A 59 10.10 -13.77 -13.00
C ILE A 59 10.45 -14.66 -14.20
N GLU A 60 11.41 -14.26 -15.04
CA GLU A 60 11.82 -15.03 -16.23
C GLU A 60 12.29 -16.46 -15.87
N LYS A 61 12.96 -16.63 -14.73
CA LYS A 61 13.42 -17.95 -14.24
C LYS A 61 12.27 -18.91 -13.91
N TYR A 62 11.13 -18.39 -13.45
CA TYR A 62 9.99 -19.19 -12.99
C TYR A 62 8.77 -19.09 -13.90
N ASP A 63 8.84 -18.29 -14.97
CA ASP A 63 7.80 -18.18 -15.99
C ASP A 63 7.70 -19.51 -16.76
N ASP A 64 6.57 -20.20 -16.58
CA ASP A 64 6.22 -21.43 -17.29
C ASP A 64 5.69 -21.15 -18.70
N LYS A 65 5.54 -19.88 -19.10
CA LYS A 65 4.99 -19.41 -20.37
C LYS A 65 3.54 -19.87 -20.60
N ASP A 66 2.83 -20.19 -19.53
CA ASP A 66 1.41 -20.50 -19.60
C ASP A 66 0.60 -19.26 -19.95
N ASP A 67 -0.61 -19.50 -20.47
CA ASP A 67 -1.53 -18.42 -20.79
C ASP A 67 -1.94 -17.70 -19.50
N GLN A 68 -1.66 -16.39 -19.42
CA GLN A 68 -2.04 -15.58 -18.27
C GLN A 68 -3.57 -15.57 -18.05
N GLU A 69 -4.36 -15.83 -19.09
CA GLU A 69 -5.82 -15.95 -18.98
C GLU A 69 -6.26 -17.25 -18.27
N GLU A 70 -5.39 -18.25 -18.19
CA GLU A 70 -5.66 -19.52 -17.50
C GLU A 70 -5.21 -19.53 -16.04
N PHE A 71 -4.61 -18.45 -15.55
CA PHE A 71 -4.16 -18.35 -14.15
C PHE A 71 -5.35 -18.52 -13.18
N LEU A 72 -5.26 -19.55 -12.33
CA LEU A 72 -6.19 -19.77 -11.23
C LEU A 72 -5.49 -19.58 -9.89
N PRO A 73 -6.02 -18.72 -8.99
CA PRO A 73 -5.45 -18.58 -7.66
C PRO A 73 -5.64 -19.86 -6.85
N THR A 74 -4.66 -20.20 -6.02
CA THR A 74 -4.75 -21.36 -5.12
C THR A 74 -5.99 -21.28 -4.22
N ILE A 75 -6.70 -22.39 -4.08
CA ILE A 75 -7.85 -22.52 -3.18
C ILE A 75 -7.38 -23.00 -1.81
N PHE A 76 -7.67 -22.22 -0.77
CA PHE A 76 -7.35 -22.56 0.62
C PHE A 76 -8.37 -22.01 1.61
N ASP A 77 -8.36 -22.51 2.85
CA ASP A 77 -9.20 -22.00 3.94
C ASP A 77 -8.70 -20.62 4.42
N ARG A 78 -9.46 -19.58 4.10
CA ARG A 78 -9.20 -18.18 4.46
C ARG A 78 -9.05 -17.90 5.97
N ASN A 79 -9.46 -18.82 6.84
CA ASN A 79 -9.28 -18.68 8.30
C ASN A 79 -7.97 -19.28 8.80
N LYS A 80 -7.34 -20.16 8.02
CA LYS A 80 -6.14 -20.90 8.42
C LYS A 80 -4.87 -20.31 7.82
N ILE A 81 -4.98 -19.66 6.66
CA ILE A 81 -3.84 -19.05 5.99
C ILE A 81 -3.76 -17.57 6.35
N ASN A 82 -2.59 -17.17 6.82
CA ASN A 82 -2.26 -15.77 7.03
C ASN A 82 -2.02 -15.11 5.69
N MET A 83 -2.77 -14.04 5.41
CA MET A 83 -2.57 -13.20 4.24
C MET A 83 -1.37 -12.28 4.44
N TRP A 84 -1.17 -11.79 5.66
CA TRP A 84 -0.16 -10.78 5.94
C TRP A 84 0.34 -10.84 7.38
N LEU A 85 1.63 -10.55 7.56
CA LEU A 85 2.30 -10.35 8.85
C LEU A 85 2.76 -8.89 8.94
N ILE A 86 2.39 -8.21 10.03
CA ILE A 86 2.68 -6.79 10.22
C ILE A 86 3.58 -6.61 11.42
N SER A 87 4.69 -5.89 11.25
CA SER A 87 5.52 -5.49 12.38
C SER A 87 4.78 -4.48 13.27
N THR A 88 4.80 -4.72 14.57
CA THR A 88 4.23 -3.81 15.57
C THR A 88 5.27 -3.55 16.65
N GLY A 89 5.49 -2.28 16.96
CA GLY A 89 6.26 -1.88 18.14
C GLY A 89 5.43 -2.13 19.39
N GLY A 90 5.90 -3.02 20.27
CA GLY A 90 5.31 -3.19 21.60
C GLY A 90 5.83 -2.13 22.58
N THR A 91 5.08 -1.87 23.66
CA THR A 91 5.53 -1.02 24.78
C THR A 91 6.82 -1.49 25.44
N SER A 92 7.22 -2.76 25.19
CA SER A 92 8.47 -3.36 25.65
C SER A 92 9.67 -3.10 24.75
N GLY A 93 9.53 -2.36 23.64
CA GLY A 93 10.62 -2.08 22.68
C GLY A 93 11.04 -3.28 21.82
N VAL A 94 10.34 -4.42 21.93
CA VAL A 94 10.60 -5.63 21.13
C VAL A 94 9.64 -5.66 19.96
N ILE A 95 10.18 -5.87 18.76
CA ILE A 95 9.40 -6.06 17.53
C ILE A 95 8.58 -7.35 17.64
N LYS A 96 7.29 -7.25 17.34
CA LYS A 96 6.36 -8.39 17.23
C LYS A 96 5.73 -8.40 15.85
N LEU A 97 5.29 -9.57 15.40
CA LEU A 97 4.50 -9.72 14.18
C LEU A 97 3.04 -10.00 14.53
N ALA A 98 2.14 -9.12 14.11
CA ALA A 98 0.71 -9.36 14.12
C ALA A 98 0.32 -10.11 12.84
N ALA A 99 -0.31 -11.28 12.98
CA ALA A 99 -0.73 -12.10 11.86
C ALA A 99 -2.20 -11.85 11.51
N PHE A 100 -2.48 -11.64 10.24
CA PHE A 100 -3.83 -11.41 9.72
C PHE A 100 -4.20 -12.51 8.73
N THR A 101 -5.29 -13.22 9.01
CA THR A 101 -5.87 -14.18 8.06
C THR A 101 -6.63 -13.45 6.96
N HIS A 102 -6.83 -14.12 5.82
CA HIS A 102 -7.63 -13.56 4.71
C HIS A 102 -9.04 -13.15 5.15
N THR A 103 -9.64 -13.89 6.10
CA THR A 103 -10.97 -13.54 6.65
C THR A 103 -11.01 -12.17 7.30
N VAL A 104 -9.99 -11.77 8.05
CA VAL A 104 -9.96 -10.45 8.72
C VAL A 104 -9.94 -9.34 7.68
N PHE A 105 -9.13 -9.50 6.64
CA PHE A 105 -9.07 -8.54 5.54
C PHE A 105 -10.40 -8.42 4.80
N LEU A 106 -10.99 -9.55 4.39
CA LEU A 106 -12.24 -9.57 3.63
C LEU A 106 -13.41 -8.99 4.42
N ARG A 107 -13.51 -9.25 5.73
CA ARG A 107 -14.53 -8.64 6.60
C ARG A 107 -14.38 -7.12 6.65
N LYS A 108 -13.15 -6.61 6.77
CA LYS A 108 -12.90 -5.17 6.76
C LYS A 108 -13.26 -4.55 5.41
N LEU A 109 -12.94 -5.22 4.30
CA LEU A 109 -13.31 -4.80 2.96
C LEU A 109 -14.83 -4.72 2.79
N GLU A 110 -15.59 -5.71 3.28
CA GLU A 110 -17.05 -5.71 3.24
C GLU A 110 -17.65 -4.55 4.04
N LEU A 111 -17.14 -4.30 5.26
CA LEU A 111 -17.61 -3.21 6.11
C LEU A 111 -17.34 -1.84 5.49
N LEU A 112 -16.15 -1.63 4.92
CA LEU A 112 -15.82 -0.39 4.22
C LEU A 112 -16.62 -0.24 2.94
N GLY A 113 -16.85 -1.34 2.21
CA GLY A 113 -17.75 -1.36 1.07
C GLY A 113 -19.13 -0.82 1.44
N LYS A 114 -19.70 -1.23 2.59
CA LYS A 114 -20.98 -0.71 3.09
C LYS A 114 -20.90 0.77 3.50
N LEU A 115 -19.81 1.18 4.16
CA LEU A 115 -19.62 2.57 4.59
C LEU A 115 -19.50 3.54 3.42
N PHE A 116 -18.78 3.16 2.36
CA PHE A 116 -18.61 3.98 1.16
C PHE A 116 -19.78 3.85 0.18
N SER A 117 -20.65 2.85 0.35
CA SER A 117 -21.92 2.71 -0.38
C SER A 117 -23.04 3.47 0.34
N THR A 118 -22.92 4.79 0.46
CA THR A 118 -24.09 5.62 0.76
C THR A 118 -24.94 5.72 -0.51
N ASN A 119 -26.08 5.00 -0.52
CA ASN A 119 -27.22 5.02 -1.48
C ASN A 119 -27.31 4.00 -2.65
N SER A 120 -26.41 3.03 -2.81
CA SER A 120 -26.67 1.93 -3.79
C SER A 120 -26.80 0.58 -3.08
N GLN A 121 -27.98 -0.02 -3.18
CA GLN A 121 -28.32 -1.33 -2.61
C GLN A 121 -27.63 -2.52 -3.31
N HIS A 122 -26.77 -2.28 -4.30
CA HIS A 122 -26.09 -3.35 -5.03
C HIS A 122 -24.59 -3.06 -5.18
N PHE A 123 -23.77 -3.93 -4.58
CA PHE A 123 -22.30 -3.92 -4.68
C PHE A 123 -21.80 -4.05 -6.13
N THR A 124 -22.66 -4.50 -7.05
CA THR A 124 -22.35 -4.83 -8.45
C THR A 124 -22.73 -3.74 -9.45
N GLU A 125 -23.48 -2.71 -9.06
CA GLU A 125 -23.85 -1.60 -9.95
C GLU A 125 -23.12 -0.32 -9.55
N ARG A 126 -21.79 -0.33 -9.70
CA ARG A 126 -20.96 0.89 -9.75
C ARG A 126 -20.74 1.28 -11.22
N LYS A 127 -21.83 1.51 -11.94
CA LYS A 127 -21.75 2.13 -13.28
C LYS A 127 -21.51 3.63 -13.08
N GLY A 128 -20.30 4.10 -13.35
CA GLY A 128 -20.11 5.49 -13.79
C GLY A 128 -18.88 6.22 -13.28
N GLU A 129 -18.40 5.98 -12.06
CA GLU A 129 -17.45 6.89 -11.42
C GLU A 129 -16.42 6.10 -10.61
N ASN A 130 -15.28 5.75 -11.21
CA ASN A 130 -14.12 5.29 -10.44
C ASN A 130 -13.79 6.41 -9.44
N LYS A 131 -13.38 6.10 -8.20
CA LYS A 131 -13.07 7.12 -7.18
C LYS A 131 -11.58 7.25 -6.91
N MET A 132 -10.96 8.43 -6.97
CA MET A 132 -9.55 8.58 -6.60
C MET A 132 -9.34 8.86 -5.09
N GLY A 133 -8.48 8.09 -4.43
CA GLY A 133 -8.08 8.37 -3.04
C GLY A 133 -6.59 8.66 -2.93
N ILE A 134 -6.23 9.64 -2.12
CA ILE A 134 -4.83 9.92 -1.79
C ILE A 134 -4.41 8.99 -0.64
N ASN A 135 -3.47 8.09 -0.91
CA ASN A 135 -2.86 7.25 0.11
C ASN A 135 -1.54 7.86 0.59
N LEU A 136 -1.57 8.52 1.75
CA LEU A 136 -0.39 9.10 2.40
C LEU A 136 0.29 8.14 3.38
N SER A 137 -0.33 7.00 3.68
CA SER A 137 0.26 6.01 4.58
C SER A 137 1.40 5.27 3.87
N PRO A 138 2.56 5.10 4.52
CA PRO A 138 3.60 4.21 4.03
C PRO A 138 3.05 2.81 3.79
N VAL A 139 3.45 2.17 2.70
CA VAL A 139 2.89 0.88 2.27
C VAL A 139 3.05 -0.20 3.33
N GLN A 140 4.11 -0.18 4.13
CA GLN A 140 4.32 -1.11 5.24
C GLN A 140 3.28 -1.03 6.38
N TRP A 141 2.57 0.08 6.52
CA TRP A 141 1.61 0.26 7.61
C TRP A 141 0.33 -0.46 7.28
N VAL A 142 -0.40 -0.88 8.33
CA VAL A 142 -1.72 -1.54 8.22
C VAL A 142 -2.62 -0.79 7.23
N SER A 143 -2.66 0.55 7.34
CA SER A 143 -3.43 1.42 6.46
C SER A 143 -2.90 1.43 5.02
N GLY A 144 -1.58 1.56 4.83
CA GLY A 144 -0.97 1.65 3.50
C GLY A 144 -1.13 0.38 2.67
N THR A 145 -0.82 -0.79 3.24
CA THR A 145 -1.04 -2.09 2.57
C THR A 145 -2.52 -2.33 2.35
N PHE A 146 -3.36 -2.08 3.37
CA PHE A 146 -4.79 -2.30 3.22
C PHE A 146 -5.35 -1.46 2.07
N ASN A 147 -5.05 -0.15 2.03
CA ASN A 147 -5.50 0.75 0.98
C ASN A 147 -4.95 0.35 -0.39
N ALA A 148 -3.71 -0.13 -0.48
CA ALA A 148 -3.11 -0.60 -1.73
C ALA A 148 -3.92 -1.73 -2.39
N ILE A 149 -4.52 -2.62 -1.58
CA ILE A 149 -5.31 -3.74 -2.07
C ILE A 149 -6.80 -3.38 -2.16
N SER A 150 -7.35 -2.74 -1.12
CA SER A 150 -8.78 -2.49 -1.01
C SER A 150 -9.30 -1.45 -1.99
N MET A 151 -8.50 -0.43 -2.32
CA MET A 151 -8.95 0.65 -3.20
C MET A 151 -9.24 0.12 -4.61
N PRO A 152 -8.35 -0.62 -5.30
CA PRO A 152 -8.68 -1.25 -6.58
C PRO A 152 -9.88 -2.20 -6.49
N LEU A 153 -9.98 -3.02 -5.43
CA LEU A 153 -11.12 -3.92 -5.23
C LEU A 153 -12.45 -3.18 -5.04
N LEU A 154 -12.41 -1.95 -4.55
CA LEU A 154 -13.56 -1.06 -4.44
C LEU A 154 -13.71 -0.14 -5.67
N GLN A 155 -13.01 -0.40 -6.77
CA GLN A 155 -13.02 0.43 -7.99
C GLN A 155 -12.60 1.88 -7.71
N GLN A 156 -11.62 2.03 -6.81
CA GLN A 156 -10.99 3.30 -6.48
C GLN A 156 -9.58 3.37 -7.05
N THR A 157 -9.25 4.46 -7.73
CA THR A 157 -7.89 4.80 -8.15
C THR A 157 -7.07 5.23 -6.94
N LYS A 158 -5.95 4.55 -6.66
CA LYS A 158 -5.03 4.95 -5.60
C LYS A 158 -4.01 5.95 -6.13
N LEU A 159 -4.04 7.18 -5.63
CA LEU A 159 -2.97 8.16 -5.81
C LEU A 159 -1.96 8.03 -4.67
N GLN A 160 -0.69 7.77 -4.99
CA GLN A 160 0.39 7.63 -4.03
C GLN A 160 1.67 8.27 -4.57
N THR A 161 2.53 8.75 -3.69
CA THR A 161 3.83 9.36 -4.01
C THR A 161 4.95 8.66 -3.24
N SER A 162 6.15 8.62 -3.83
CA SER A 162 7.38 8.17 -3.17
C SER A 162 8.10 9.30 -2.43
N ASN A 163 7.73 10.56 -2.69
CA ASN A 163 8.32 11.71 -2.01
C ASN A 163 7.80 11.83 -0.57
N PRO A 164 8.57 12.40 0.36
CA PRO A 164 8.09 12.72 1.69
C PRO A 164 6.79 13.54 1.63
N PRO A 165 5.73 13.18 2.37
CA PRO A 165 4.44 13.85 2.31
C PRO A 165 4.48 15.17 3.10
N THR A 166 5.22 16.17 2.61
CA THR A 166 5.21 17.52 3.18
C THR A 166 3.87 18.20 2.89
N THR A 167 3.50 19.19 3.71
CA THR A 167 2.26 19.96 3.50
C THR A 167 2.19 20.54 2.09
N ASP A 168 3.27 21.17 1.61
CA ASP A 168 3.33 21.77 0.28
C ASP A 168 3.20 20.73 -0.83
N HIS A 169 3.84 19.57 -0.68
CA HIS A 169 3.73 18.47 -1.65
C HIS A 169 2.33 17.89 -1.70
N VAL A 170 1.68 17.71 -0.54
CA VAL A 170 0.30 17.22 -0.47
C VAL A 170 -0.67 18.23 -1.10
N ILE A 171 -0.48 19.52 -0.83
CA ILE A 171 -1.28 20.60 -1.46
C ILE A 171 -1.06 20.62 -2.97
N ASP A 172 0.19 20.51 -3.44
CA ASP A 172 0.51 20.43 -4.87
C ASP A 172 -0.18 19.23 -5.52
N MET A 173 -0.15 18.05 -4.90
CA MET A 173 -0.88 16.87 -5.38
C MET A 173 -2.39 17.13 -5.49
N ILE A 174 -3.01 17.69 -4.45
CA ILE A 174 -4.44 18.00 -4.46
C ILE A 174 -4.78 18.98 -5.59
N ASN A 175 -3.99 20.04 -5.75
CA ASN A 175 -4.20 21.05 -6.78
C ASN A 175 -3.96 20.50 -8.19
N LYS A 176 -2.93 19.67 -8.37
CA LYS A 176 -2.58 19.03 -9.65
C LYS A 176 -3.68 18.11 -10.14
N TYR A 177 -4.27 17.35 -9.23
CA TYR A 177 -5.32 16.37 -9.54
C TYR A 177 -6.75 16.89 -9.31
N LYS A 178 -6.89 18.17 -8.94
CA LYS A 178 -8.09 19.01 -8.82
C LYS A 178 -9.30 18.40 -8.12
N LEU A 179 -9.83 19.13 -7.14
CA LEU A 179 -11.15 18.87 -6.59
C LEU A 179 -12.22 19.50 -7.47
N VAL A 180 -13.26 18.74 -7.78
CA VAL A 180 -14.33 19.09 -8.71
C VAL A 180 -15.67 18.84 -8.02
N ASP A 181 -16.57 19.79 -8.05
CA ASP A 181 -17.94 19.57 -7.58
C ASP A 181 -18.62 18.50 -8.47
N PRO A 182 -19.14 17.40 -7.89
CA PRO A 182 -19.68 16.30 -8.67
C PRO A 182 -20.95 16.66 -9.43
N GLU A 183 -21.72 17.65 -8.98
CA GLU A 183 -22.97 18.07 -9.62
C GLU A 183 -22.70 19.08 -10.73
N THR A 184 -21.76 19.99 -10.52
CA THR A 184 -21.51 21.11 -11.44
C THR A 184 -20.33 20.89 -12.38
N GLY A 185 -19.47 19.92 -12.10
CA GLY A 185 -18.23 19.65 -12.85
C GLY A 185 -17.20 20.79 -12.76
N LYS A 186 -17.41 21.77 -11.85
CA LYS A 186 -16.52 22.92 -11.68
C LYS A 186 -15.48 22.63 -10.61
N GLU A 187 -14.29 23.17 -10.81
CA GLU A 187 -13.21 23.11 -9.82
C GLU A 187 -13.64 23.81 -8.52
N ILE A 188 -13.44 23.12 -7.39
CA ILE A 188 -13.65 23.66 -6.06
C ILE A 188 -12.33 24.27 -5.58
N THR A 189 -12.32 25.59 -5.47
CA THR A 189 -11.18 26.36 -4.94
C THR A 189 -11.42 26.83 -3.50
N GLU A 190 -12.63 26.66 -2.98
CA GLU A 190 -13.03 27.12 -1.65
C GLU A 190 -12.69 26.08 -0.56
N PRO A 191 -12.10 26.50 0.56
CA PRO A 191 -11.85 25.61 1.70
C PRO A 191 -13.13 25.03 2.30
N ASN A 192 -13.04 23.82 2.82
CA ASN A 192 -14.07 23.03 3.51
C ASN A 192 -15.29 22.65 2.69
N VAL A 193 -15.24 22.83 1.37
CA VAL A 193 -16.28 22.34 0.46
C VAL A 193 -15.99 20.87 0.13
N PRO A 194 -16.95 19.95 0.32
CA PRO A 194 -16.85 18.58 -0.18
C PRO A 194 -16.80 18.60 -1.71
N GLY A 195 -15.79 17.97 -2.28
CA GLY A 195 -15.57 17.91 -3.73
C GLY A 195 -14.99 16.59 -4.14
N GLU A 196 -14.89 16.34 -5.43
CA GLU A 196 -14.46 15.08 -5.99
C GLU A 196 -13.14 15.20 -6.75
N MET A 197 -12.12 14.41 -6.42
CA MET A 197 -10.83 14.54 -7.11
C MET A 197 -10.86 13.81 -8.47
N TRP A 198 -10.64 14.53 -9.58
CA TRP A 198 -10.80 14.01 -10.95
C TRP A 198 -9.50 14.00 -11.75
N THR A 199 -9.13 12.85 -12.33
CA THR A 199 -7.98 12.77 -13.25
C THR A 199 -8.42 12.89 -14.72
N LYS A 200 -7.57 13.52 -15.53
CA LYS A 200 -7.61 13.38 -17.00
C LYS A 200 -6.54 12.35 -17.41
N GLY A 201 -6.96 11.11 -17.64
CA GLY A 201 -6.14 10.06 -18.26
C GLY A 201 -6.62 9.75 -19.68
N ALA A 202 -5.74 9.19 -20.53
CA ALA A 202 -6.03 8.85 -21.93
C ALA A 202 -7.14 7.78 -22.11
N SER A 203 -7.64 7.23 -21.01
CA SER A 203 -8.91 6.54 -20.93
C SER A 203 -9.40 6.73 -19.50
N MET A 204 -10.65 7.20 -19.35
CA MET A 204 -11.42 7.29 -18.10
C MET A 204 -11.28 8.58 -17.27
N SER A 205 -12.43 9.23 -17.06
CA SER A 205 -12.73 10.25 -16.05
C SER A 205 -13.31 9.58 -14.79
N VAL A 206 -12.96 10.07 -13.60
CA VAL A 206 -13.02 9.34 -12.30
C VAL A 206 -13.29 10.35 -11.17
N SER A 207 -14.26 10.13 -10.25
CA SER A 207 -14.76 11.08 -9.25
C SER A 207 -14.72 10.59 -7.78
N SER A 208 -14.31 11.40 -6.80
CA SER A 208 -14.14 10.96 -5.38
C SER A 208 -14.22 12.01 -4.27
N THR A 209 -15.21 11.92 -3.37
CA THR A 209 -15.44 12.89 -2.28
C THR A 209 -14.25 13.11 -1.32
N CYS A 210 -13.76 14.34 -1.25
CA CYS A 210 -12.66 14.89 -0.46
C CYS A 210 -13.11 16.27 0.08
N ILE A 211 -12.85 16.56 1.36
CA ILE A 211 -13.17 17.87 1.97
C ILE A 211 -11.85 18.61 2.22
N LEU A 212 -11.70 19.82 1.68
CA LEU A 212 -10.55 20.69 1.93
C LEU A 212 -10.56 21.23 3.37
N ARG A 213 -10.11 20.47 4.36
CA ARG A 213 -9.95 21.05 5.71
C ARG A 213 -8.69 21.91 5.77
N PRO A 214 -8.72 23.10 6.41
CA PRO A 214 -7.50 23.78 6.77
C PRO A 214 -6.69 22.85 7.67
N LEU A 215 -5.52 22.44 7.17
CA LEU A 215 -4.53 21.70 7.94
C LEU A 215 -4.06 22.61 9.08
N LYS A 216 -4.66 22.46 10.26
CA LYS A 216 -3.98 22.89 11.48
C LYS A 216 -2.72 22.04 11.57
N ALA A 217 -1.56 22.69 11.60
CA ALA A 217 -0.29 22.05 11.91
C ALA A 217 -0.50 21.21 13.17
N CYS A 218 -0.52 19.89 12.99
CA CYS A 218 -0.45 18.97 14.10
C CYS A 218 1.05 18.75 14.32
N ASP A 219 1.60 19.43 15.33
CA ASP A 219 2.98 19.31 15.79
C ASP A 219 3.24 17.94 16.45
N THR A 220 2.97 16.87 15.72
CA THR A 220 3.32 15.50 16.11
C THR A 220 3.87 14.80 14.88
N LEU A 221 5.10 15.20 14.53
CA LEU A 221 6.05 14.42 13.73
C LEU A 221 6.44 13.17 14.52
N GLU A 222 5.56 12.18 14.60
CA GLU A 222 5.95 10.84 15.07
C GLU A 222 6.46 10.03 13.87
N TYR A 223 7.78 10.15 13.69
CA TYR A 223 8.64 9.31 12.88
C TYR A 223 8.44 7.82 13.19
N TRP A 224 7.89 7.02 12.27
CA TRP A 224 7.97 5.56 12.37
C TRP A 224 8.13 4.90 10.98
N HIS A 225 9.37 4.52 10.66
CA HIS A 225 9.80 3.84 9.43
C HIS A 225 9.53 2.31 9.48
N LEU A 226 9.35 1.62 8.33
CA LEU A 226 10.06 0.37 7.90
C LEU A 226 9.36 -0.49 6.80
N LEU A 227 10.09 -0.86 5.73
CA LEU A 227 9.77 -1.70 4.54
C LEU A 227 9.35 -3.18 4.87
N LEU A 228 8.28 -3.76 4.29
CA LEU A 228 8.07 -4.48 2.99
C LEU A 228 8.91 -5.76 2.74
N LEU A 229 8.20 -6.91 2.67
CA LEU A 229 8.52 -8.12 1.90
C LEU A 229 7.45 -8.25 0.82
#